data_AF-A0ABD0RW46-F1
#
_entry.id   AF-A0ABD0RW46-F1
#
_cell.length_a   1.000
_cell.length_b   1.000
_cell.length_c   1.000
_cell.angle_alpha   90.00
_cell.angle_beta   90.00
_cell.angle_gamma   90.00
#
_symmetry.space_group_name_H-M   'P 1'
#
loop_
_entity.id
_entity.type
_entity.pdbx_description
1 polymer ?
#
loop_
_entity_poly.entity_id
_entity_poly.type
_entity_poly.pdbx_seq_one_letter_code
_entity_poly.pdbx_strand_id
1 'polypeptide(L)' 'NDSNPPAEISWFKEGKSVGSGNIYSISNISSDHSGEYNCKSINKHGEKDSDVVMLNVMC' A
#
# COMPACT_ATOMS: atom_id res chain seq x y z
N ASN A 1 1.74 12.35 8.18
CA ASN A 1 2.93 11.49 8.36
C ASN A 1 3.53 11.87 9.71
N ASP A 2 3.02 11.28 10.79
CA ASP A 2 3.32 11.64 12.19
C ASP A 2 4.50 10.86 12.79
N SER A 3 5.25 10.13 11.97
CA SER A 3 6.45 9.42 12.42
C SER A 3 7.63 10.38 12.57
N ASN A 4 8.40 10.23 13.66
CA ASN A 4 9.66 10.94 13.87
C ASN A 4 10.81 9.94 14.13
N PRO A 5 11.74 9.74 13.19
CA PRO A 5 11.83 10.39 11.89
C PRO A 5 10.69 9.92 10.94
N PRO A 6 10.45 10.66 9.85
CA PRO A 6 9.44 10.32 8.86
C PRO A 6 9.57 8.87 8.40
N ALA A 7 8.44 8.18 8.29
CA ALA A 7 8.41 6.84 7.73
C ALA A 7 8.26 6.91 6.21
N GLU A 8 8.93 5.98 5.53
CA GLU A 8 8.70 5.66 4.13
C GLU A 8 7.59 4.62 4.04
N ILE A 9 6.64 4.83 3.13
CA ILE A 9 5.49 3.94 2.93
C ILE A 9 5.61 3.26 1.58
N SER A 10 5.47 1.94 1.56
CA SER A 10 5.40 1.11 0.36
C SER A 10 4.05 0.39 0.29
N TRP A 11 3.49 0.27 -0.90
CA TRP A 11 2.22 -0.40 -1.16
C TRP A 11 2.43 -1.73 -1.87
N PHE A 12 1.62 -2.71 -1.48
CA PHE A 12 1.69 -4.07 -2.00
C PHE A 12 0.32 -4.50 -2.50
N LYS A 13 0.32 -5.24 -3.62
CA LYS A 13 -0.83 -5.98 -4.16
C LYS A 13 -0.45 -7.47 -4.17
N GLU A 14 -1.17 -8.31 -3.44
CA GLU A 14 -0.92 -9.76 -3.38
C GLU A 14 0.56 -10.08 -3.06
N GLY A 15 1.14 -9.32 -2.12
CA GLY A 15 2.55 -9.43 -1.72
C GLY A 15 3.58 -8.81 -2.68
N LYS A 16 3.17 -8.26 -3.82
CA LYS A 16 4.07 -7.59 -4.78
C LYS A 16 4.06 -6.09 -4.59
N SER A 17 5.23 -5.45 -4.55
CA SER A 17 5.32 -3.99 -4.47
C SER A 17 4.73 -3.34 -5.73
N VAL A 18 3.84 -2.37 -5.54
CA VAL A 18 3.13 -1.66 -6.62
C VAL A 18 3.33 -0.15 -6.58
N GLY A 19 3.87 0.39 -5.48
CA GLY A 19 4.12 1.82 -5.37
C GLY A 19 4.63 2.25 -4.00
N SER A 20 4.89 3.53 -3.85
CA SER A 20 5.34 4.13 -2.60
C SER A 20 4.68 5.48 -2.37
N GLY A 21 4.70 5.94 -1.11
CA GLY A 21 4.11 7.19 -0.67
C GLY A 21 2.86 7.00 0.18
N ASN A 22 2.44 8.09 0.82
CA ASN A 22 1.30 8.10 1.74
C ASN A 22 -0.04 7.77 1.03
N ILE A 23 -0.12 7.99 -0.28
CA ILE A 23 -1.29 7.76 -1.11
C ILE A 23 -0.84 6.94 -2.32
N TYR A 24 -1.50 5.82 -2.57
CA TYR A 24 -1.36 5.04 -3.79
C TYR A 24 -2.57 5.27 -4.68
N SER A 25 -2.33 5.81 -5.88
CA SER A 25 -3.37 6.17 -6.84
C SER A 25 -3.30 5.25 -8.06
N ILE A 26 -4.40 4.56 -8.36
CA ILE A 26 -4.54 3.74 -9.56
C ILE A 26 -5.34 4.57 -10.59
N SER A 27 -4.76 4.81 -11.75
CA SER A 27 -5.44 5.45 -12.88
C SER A 27 -5.98 4.40 -13.86
N ASN A 28 -7.07 4.69 -14.57
CA ASN A 28 -7.69 3.78 -15.53
C ASN A 28 -7.97 2.38 -14.93
N ILE A 29 -8.72 2.37 -13.81
CA ILE A 29 -9.02 1.15 -13.07
C ILE A 29 -9.78 0.12 -13.92
N SER A 30 -9.49 -1.15 -13.70
CA SER A 30 -10.10 -2.31 -14.37
C SER A 30 -10.24 -3.47 -13.38
N SER A 31 -10.98 -4.52 -13.77
CA SER A 31 -11.14 -5.73 -12.96
C SER A 31 -9.82 -6.37 -12.52
N ASP A 32 -8.76 -6.23 -13.32
CA ASP A 32 -7.42 -6.78 -13.04
C ASP A 32 -6.73 -6.13 -11.83
N HIS A 33 -7.20 -4.96 -11.41
CA HIS A 33 -6.73 -4.26 -10.23
C HIS A 33 -7.34 -4.81 -8.94
N SER A 34 -8.33 -5.70 -9.02
CA SER A 34 -8.86 -6.40 -7.85
C SER A 34 -7.78 -7.25 -7.19
N GLY A 35 -7.88 -7.41 -5.87
CA GLY A 35 -6.95 -8.23 -5.09
C GLY A 35 -6.75 -7.70 -3.68
N GLU A 36 -5.86 -8.35 -2.95
CA GLU A 36 -5.46 -7.95 -1.60
C GLU A 36 -4.40 -6.86 -1.65
N TYR A 37 -4.59 -5.82 -0.83
CA TYR A 37 -3.68 -4.71 -0.69
C TYR A 37 -3.30 -4.50 0.78
N ASN A 38 -2.05 -4.13 1.00
CA ASN A 38 -1.56 -3.65 2.28
C ASN A 38 -0.44 -2.63 2.03
N CYS A 39 -0.12 -1.84 3.05
CA CYS A 39 1.05 -0.98 3.02
C CYS A 39 2.01 -1.33 4.17
N LYS A 40 3.28 -1.00 3.96
CA LYS A 40 4.35 -1.15 4.94
C LYS A 40 4.98 0.20 5.18
N SER A 41 5.09 0.58 6.45
CA SER A 41 5.80 1.78 6.89
C SER A 41 7.15 1.40 7.49
N ILE A 42 8.21 2.10 7.12
CA ILE A 42 9.57 1.83 7.60
C ILE A 42 10.21 3.15 8.04
N ASN A 43 10.81 3.17 9.23
CA ASN A 43 11.69 4.24 9.68
C ASN A 43 12.87 3.66 10.47
N LYS A 44 13.73 4.55 11.02
CA LYS A 44 14.91 4.10 11.78
C LYS A 44 14.60 3.24 13.02
N HIS A 45 13.37 3.29 13.52
CA HIS A 45 12.94 2.55 14.71
C HIS A 45 12.33 1.19 14.37
N GLY A 46 12.07 0.91 13.08
CA GLY A 46 11.57 -0.38 12.63
C GLY A 46 10.58 -0.27 11.47
N GLU A 47 9.87 -1.37 11.27
CA GLU A 47 8.88 -1.53 10.22
C GLU A 47 7.54 -2.02 10.77
N LYS A 48 6.46 -1.63 10.11
CA LYS A 48 5.10 -2.06 10.45
C LYS A 48 4.23 -2.16 9.21
N ASP A 49 3.56 -3.29 9.08
CA ASP A 49 2.55 -3.55 8.06
C ASP A 49 1.15 -3.09 8.53
N SER A 50 0.33 -2.65 7.59
CA SER A 50 -1.10 -2.42 7.79
C SER A 50 -1.88 -3.73 7.78
N ASP A 51 -3.15 -3.65 8.16
CA ASP A 51 -4.10 -4.71 7.85
C ASP A 51 -4.22 -4.90 6.33
N VAL A 52 -4.51 -6.13 5.93
CA VAL A 52 -4.79 -6.47 4.53
C VAL A 52 -6.24 -6.13 4.22
N VAL A 53 -6.47 -5.45 3.09
CA VAL A 53 -7.80 -5.10 2.59
C VAL A 53 -8.02 -5.67 1.20
N MET A 54 -9.23 -6.15 0.91
CA MET A 54 -9.60 -6.64 -0.41
C MET A 54 -10.24 -5.53 -1.24
N LEU A 55 -9.61 -5.18 -2.36
CA LEU A 55 -10.20 -4.31 -3.36
C LEU A 55 -10.92 -5.16 -4.40
N ASN A 56 -12.21 -4.91 -4.61
CA ASN A 56 -13.00 -5.55 -5.66
C ASN A 56 -13.46 -4.50 -6.66
N VAL A 57 -13.02 -4.63 -7.91
CA VAL A 57 -13.42 -3.76 -9.03
C VAL A 57 -14.37 -4.53 -9.92
N MET A 58 -15.63 -4.10 -9.95
CA MET A 58 -16.64 -4.66 -10.84
C MET A 58 -16.55 -4.02 -12.22
N CYS A 59 -16.78 -4.85 -13.26
CA CYS A 59 -16.88 -4.43 -14.66
C CYS A 59 -18.28 -3.84 -14.93
#